data_AF-A0A5S9WXH6-F1
#
_entry.id   AF-A0A5S9WXH6-F1
#
_cell.length_a   1.000
_cell.length_b   1.000
_cell.length_c   1.000
_cell.angle_alpha   90.00
_cell.angle_beta   90.00
_cell.angle_gamma   90.00
#
_symmetry.space_group_name_H-M   'P 1'
#
loop_
_entity.id
_entity.type
_entity.pdbx_description
1 polymer ?
#
loop_
_entity_poly.entity_id
_entity_poly.type
_entity_poly.pdbx_seq_one_letter_code
_entity_poly.pdbx_strand_id
1 'polypeptide(L)' 'MTYIPQPIATDIVRRVGHSGFGFLRPFIAAVPFWHATTLSPEVFFDVDIDEFVFNSRLGNPHASFTRHA' A
#
# COMPACT_ATOMS: atom_id res chain seq x y z
N MET A 1 19.93 -8.74 -16.56
CA MET A 1 19.02 -8.14 -15.56
C MET A 1 18.39 -6.92 -16.19
N THR A 2 17.06 -6.85 -16.22
CA THR A 2 16.37 -5.67 -16.73
C THR A 2 16.41 -4.59 -15.66
N TYR A 3 17.03 -3.45 -15.98
CA TYR A 3 17.05 -2.28 -15.10
C TYR A 3 15.75 -1.51 -15.27
N ILE A 4 15.04 -1.27 -14.17
CA ILE A 4 13.91 -0.35 -14.13
C ILE A 4 14.38 0.89 -13.35
N PRO A 5 14.38 2.08 -13.96
CA PRO A 5 14.69 3.31 -13.24
C PRO A 5 13.81 3.48 -12.00
N GLN A 6 14.41 3.90 -10.89
CA GLN A 6 13.68 4.06 -9.63
C GLN A 6 12.43 4.95 -9.73
N PRO A 7 12.44 6.10 -10.46
CA PRO A 7 11.23 6.90 -10.62
C PRO A 7 10.07 6.16 -11.29
N ILE A 8 10.37 5.26 -12.25
CA ILE A 8 9.36 4.44 -12.93
C ILE A 8 8.83 3.37 -11.98
N ALA A 9 9.71 2.72 -11.22
CA ALA A 9 9.29 1.76 -10.21
C ALA A 9 8.38 2.41 -9.15
N THR A 10 8.73 3.61 -8.67
CA THR A 10 7.91 4.37 -7.72
C THR A 10 6.54 4.71 -8.30
N ASP A 11 6.44 5.19 -9.55
CA ASP A 11 5.15 5.50 -10.20
C ASP A 11 4.29 4.23 -10.37
N ILE A 12 4.87 3.10 -10.76
CA ILE A 12 4.16 1.82 -10.86
C ILE A 12 3.58 1.44 -9.50
N VAL A 13 4.41 1.45 -8.45
CA VAL A 13 3.99 1.00 -7.12
C VAL A 13 2.94 1.96 -6.53
N ARG A 14 3.05 3.28 -6.75
CA ARG A 14 2.01 4.26 -6.38
C ARG A 14 0.67 3.92 -7.02
N ARG A 15 0.65 3.66 -8.33
CA ARG A 15 -0.59 3.34 -9.05
C ARG A 15 -1.20 2.02 -8.61
N VAL A 16 -0.39 1.02 -8.26
CA VAL A 16 -0.90 -0.21 -7.67
C VAL A 16 -1.46 0.06 -6.27
N GLY A 17 -0.78 0.90 -5.48
CA GLY A 17 -1.22 1.32 -4.15
C GLY A 17 -2.54 2.09 -4.15
N HIS A 18 -2.82 2.89 -5.19
CA HIS A 18 -4.14 3.53 -5.36
C HIS A 18 -5.30 2.53 -5.47
N SER A 19 -5.04 1.31 -5.90
CA SER A 19 -6.06 0.25 -5.92
C SER A 19 -6.28 -0.40 -4.56
N GLY A 20 -5.42 -0.12 -3.58
CA GLY A 20 -5.49 -0.65 -2.21
C GLY A 20 -4.14 -1.16 -1.71
N PHE A 21 -3.89 -0.98 -0.41
CA PHE A 21 -2.67 -1.45 0.26
C PHE A 21 -2.44 -2.97 0.10
N GLY A 22 -3.50 -3.77 0.05
CA GLY A 22 -3.41 -5.22 -0.13
C GLY A 22 -2.67 -5.63 -1.42
N PHE A 23 -2.76 -4.83 -2.48
CA PHE A 23 -2.09 -5.09 -3.76
C PHE A 23 -0.58 -4.85 -3.72
N LEU A 24 -0.06 -4.20 -2.68
CA LEU A 24 1.38 -3.95 -2.50
C LEU A 24 2.15 -5.14 -1.94
N ARG A 25 1.45 -6.13 -1.38
CA ARG A 25 2.05 -7.31 -0.73
C ARG A 25 3.13 -8.01 -1.58
N PRO A 26 2.95 -8.23 -2.90
CA PRO A 26 3.98 -8.86 -3.72
C PRO A 26 5.27 -8.03 -3.81
N PHE A 27 5.16 -6.70 -3.85
CA PHE A 27 6.32 -5.81 -3.93
C PHE A 27 7.07 -5.72 -2.59
N ILE A 28 6.34 -5.82 -1.47
CA ILE A 28 6.94 -5.94 -0.13
C ILE A 28 7.71 -7.26 -0.01
N ALA A 29 7.15 -8.37 -0.51
CA ALA A 29 7.79 -9.68 -0.43
C ALA A 29 8.94 -9.89 -1.45
N ALA A 30 9.11 -8.95 -2.39
CA ALA A 30 10.09 -9.04 -3.46
C ALA A 30 11.51 -8.63 -2.99
N VAL A 31 12.46 -8.66 -3.94
CA VAL A 31 13.86 -8.28 -3.71
C VAL A 31 13.99 -6.85 -3.16
N PRO A 32 15.11 -6.50 -2.48
CA PRO A 32 15.24 -5.27 -1.71
C PRO A 32 14.90 -3.97 -2.44
N PHE A 33 15.13 -3.90 -3.75
CA PHE A 33 14.74 -2.76 -4.58
C PHE A 33 13.23 -2.46 -4.51
N TRP A 34 12.39 -3.48 -4.69
CA TRP A 34 10.94 -3.33 -4.66
C TRP A 34 10.42 -3.12 -3.24
N HIS A 35 11.00 -3.81 -2.26
CA HIS A 35 10.68 -3.59 -0.85
C HIS A 35 10.95 -2.12 -0.46
N ALA A 36 12.15 -1.60 -0.76
CA ALA A 36 12.51 -0.21 -0.46
C ALA A 36 11.65 0.81 -1.22
N THR A 37 11.35 0.54 -2.50
CA THR A 37 10.45 1.40 -3.30
C THR A 37 9.05 1.45 -2.70
N THR A 38 8.50 0.29 -2.31
CA THR A 38 7.14 0.19 -1.76
C THR A 38 7.01 0.85 -0.41
N LEU A 39 8.05 0.79 0.41
CA LEU A 39 8.04 1.41 1.73
C LEU A 39 8.48 2.88 1.72
N SER A 40 8.65 3.47 0.54
CA SER A 40 9.02 4.88 0.42
C SER A 40 7.87 5.80 0.84
N PRO A 41 8.16 6.97 1.43
CA PRO A 41 7.12 7.95 1.76
C PRO A 41 6.29 8.34 0.53
N GLU A 42 6.91 8.46 -0.64
CA GLU A 42 6.22 8.85 -1.87
C GLU A 42 5.16 7.84 -2.30
N VAL A 43 5.36 6.54 -2.02
CA VAL A 43 4.33 5.53 -2.24
C VAL A 43 3.27 5.65 -1.16
N PHE A 44 3.66 5.60 0.11
CA PHE A 44 2.73 5.55 1.25
C PHE A 44 1.73 6.72 1.33
N PHE A 45 2.12 7.92 0.90
CA PHE A 45 1.19 9.06 0.89
C PHE A 45 0.04 8.95 -0.11
N ASP A 46 0.20 8.12 -1.15
CA ASP A 46 -0.79 7.91 -2.22
C ASP A 46 -1.52 6.57 -2.07
N VAL A 47 -1.17 5.71 -1.12
CA VAL A 47 -1.81 4.39 -1.02
C VAL A 47 -3.23 4.51 -0.49
N ASP A 48 -4.18 3.84 -1.14
CA ASP A 48 -5.50 3.62 -0.57
C ASP A 48 -5.39 2.63 0.59
N ILE A 49 -5.61 3.13 1.80
CA ILE A 49 -5.58 2.36 3.05
C ILE A 49 -6.99 2.11 3.62
N ASP A 50 -8.06 2.44 2.90
CA ASP A 50 -9.43 2.30 3.41
C ASP A 50 -9.75 0.85 3.78
N GLU A 51 -9.32 -0.10 2.94
CA GLU A 51 -9.44 -1.54 3.24
C GLU A 51 -8.72 -1.91 4.55
N PHE A 52 -7.51 -1.36 4.76
CA PHE A 52 -6.73 -1.62 5.96
C PHE A 52 -7.37 -0.99 7.21
N VAL A 53 -7.88 0.24 7.11
CA VAL A 53 -8.60 0.93 8.19
C VAL A 53 -9.91 0.22 8.51
N PHE A 54 -10.66 -0.22 7.51
CA PHE A 54 -11.89 -0.98 7.70
C PHE A 54 -11.63 -2.32 8.39
N ASN A 55 -10.66 -3.10 7.90
CA ASN A 55 -10.32 -4.40 8.50
C ASN A 55 -9.72 -4.28 9.89
N SER A 56 -8.92 -3.24 10.16
CA SER A 56 -8.39 -3.00 11.51
C SER A 56 -9.48 -2.63 12.51
N ARG A 57 -10.56 -1.96 12.08
CA ARG A 57 -11.76 -1.75 12.90
C ARG A 57 -12.50 -3.04 13.17
N LEU A 58 -12.66 -3.93 12.19
CA LEU A 58 -13.27 -5.25 12.38
C LEU A 58 -12.48 -6.12 13.37
N GLY A 59 -11.15 -6.05 13.33
CA GLY A 59 -10.27 -6.76 14.25
C GLY A 59 -10.16 -6.13 15.64
N ASN A 60 -10.68 -4.91 15.81
CA ASN A 60 -10.66 -4.21 17.09
C ASN A 60 -12.05 -4.33 17.77
N PRO A 61 -12.20 -5.19 18.79
CA PRO A 61 -13.48 -5.38 19.48
C PRO A 61 -14.00 -4.12 20.18
N HIS A 62 -13.19 -3.07 20.30
CA HIS A 62 -13.58 -1.77 20.85
C HIS A 62 -13.87 -0.70 19.78
N ALA A 63 -13.73 -1.00 18.48
CA ALA A 63 -14.04 -0.05 17.43
C ALA A 63 -15.56 0.10 17.27
N SER A 64 -16.08 1.29 17.57
CA SER A 64 -17.47 1.62 17.37
C SER A 64 -17.77 1.79 15.87
N PHE A 65 -18.72 1.02 15.34
CA PHE A 65 -19.26 1.21 14.00
C PHE A 65 -20.17 2.45 14.00
N THR A 66 -19.64 3.62 13.65
CA THR A 66 -20.49 4.77 13.34
C THR A 66 -20.84 4.73 11.86
N ARG A 67 -22.07 4.31 11.54
CA ARG A 67 -22.62 4.37 10.19
C ARG A 67 -22.97 5.84 9.92
N HIS A 68 -22.15 6.54 9.12
CA HIS A 68 -22.60 7.80 8.55
C HIS A 68 -23.64 7.48 7.48
N ALA A 69 -24.88 7.89 7.77
CA ALA A 69 -26.03 7.80 6.87
C ALA A 69 -26.02 8.95 5.86
#